data_AF-A0A7K4F494-F1
#
_entry.id   AF-A0A7K4F494-F1
#
_cell.length_a   1.000
_cell.length_b   1.000
_cell.length_c   1.000
_cell.angle_alpha   90.00
_cell.angle_beta   90.00
_cell.angle_gamma   90.00
#
_symmetry.space_group_name_H-M   'P 1'
#
loop_
_entity.id
_entity.type
_entity.pdbx_description
1 polymer ?
#
loop_
_entity_poly.entity_id
_entity_poly.type
_entity_poly.pdbx_seq_one_letter_code
_entity_poly.pdbx_strand_id
1 'polypeptide(L)' 'MTTELPPGLALQKVDERIMTLNVGPQHPGSGHMRIIVQIDGDYIVACDPDPGYVHR' A
#
# COMPACT_ATOMS: atom_id res chain seq x y z
N MET A 1 -16.54 -3.97 -27.57
CA MET A 1 -15.22 -4.59 -27.80
C MET A 1 -14.65 -4.92 -26.44
N THR A 2 -14.68 -6.20 -26.09
CA THR A 2 -14.18 -6.74 -24.82
C THR A 2 -12.66 -6.67 -24.85
N THR A 3 -12.07 -5.77 -24.06
CA THR A 3 -10.62 -5.68 -23.89
C THR A 3 -10.19 -6.83 -22.98
N GLU A 4 -10.03 -8.02 -23.55
CA GLU A 4 -9.44 -9.15 -22.84
C GLU A 4 -7.95 -8.86 -22.65
N LEU A 5 -7.54 -8.65 -21.41
CA LEU A 5 -6.17 -8.38 -21.04
C LEU A 5 -5.31 -9.64 -21.27
N PRO A 6 -4.03 -9.48 -21.68
CA PRO A 6 -3.12 -10.60 -21.79
C PRO A 6 -2.96 -11.33 -20.44
N PRO A 7 -2.76 -12.67 -20.45
CA PRO A 7 -2.61 -13.44 -19.23
C PRO A 7 -1.47 -12.89 -18.36
N GLY A 8 -1.81 -12.54 -17.12
CA GLY A 8 -0.89 -11.91 -16.16
C GLY A 8 -1.04 -10.38 -16.02
N LEU A 9 -1.82 -9.72 -16.90
CA LEU A 9 -2.13 -8.30 -16.76
C LEU A 9 -3.51 -8.11 -16.13
N ALA A 10 -3.54 -7.58 -14.91
CA ALA A 10 -4.77 -7.20 -14.23
C ALA A 10 -4.92 -5.66 -14.23
N LEU A 11 -6.09 -5.17 -14.62
CA LEU A 11 -6.46 -3.77 -14.43
C LEU A 11 -6.80 -3.55 -12.96
N GLN A 12 -5.95 -2.81 -12.24
CA GLN A 12 -6.29 -2.36 -10.90
C GLN A 12 -7.08 -1.05 -11.03
N LYS A 13 -8.32 -1.06 -10.54
CA LYS A 13 -9.16 0.14 -10.50
C LYS A 13 -8.58 1.08 -9.45
N VAL A 14 -8.05 2.22 -9.87
CA VAL A 14 -7.62 3.29 -8.96
C VAL A 14 -8.85 4.05 -8.51
N ASP A 15 -9.12 4.05 -7.21
CA ASP A 15 -10.19 4.85 -6.61
C ASP A 15 -9.57 6.15 -6.09
N GLU A 16 -10.05 7.30 -6.59
CA GLU A 16 -9.54 8.64 -6.25
C GLU A 16 -9.72 8.99 -4.78
N ARG A 17 -10.61 8.30 -4.05
CA ARG A 17 -10.81 8.50 -2.61
C ARG A 17 -9.73 7.83 -1.77
N ILE A 18 -9.06 6.81 -2.32
CA ILE A 18 -8.04 6.06 -1.60
C ILE A 18 -6.73 6.83 -1.58
N MET A 19 -6.29 7.19 -0.38
CA MET A 19 -5.02 7.86 -0.16
C MET A 19 -3.97 6.84 0.24
N THR A 20 -2.74 7.03 -0.26
CA THR A 20 -1.58 6.24 0.18
C THR A 20 -0.78 7.03 1.20
N LEU A 21 -0.66 6.51 2.41
CA LEU A 21 0.10 7.08 3.52
C LEU A 21 1.35 6.22 3.80
N ASN A 22 2.49 6.87 3.94
CA ASN A 22 3.76 6.21 4.23
C ASN A 22 4.13 6.45 5.70
N VAL A 23 4.07 5.39 6.51
CA VAL A 23 4.44 5.40 7.92
C VAL A 23 5.84 4.78 8.06
N GLY A 24 6.87 5.61 7.96
CA GLY A 24 8.27 5.16 8.04
C GLY A 24 8.79 4.98 9.48
N PRO A 25 10.02 4.45 9.66
CA PRO A 25 10.57 4.04 10.98
C PRO A 25 10.60 5.12 12.08
N GLN A 26 10.58 6.40 11.70
CA GLN A 26 10.57 7.51 12.64
C GLN A 26 9.17 7.77 13.23
N HIS A 27 8.11 7.23 12.61
CA HIS A 27 6.74 7.43 13.08
C HIS A 27 6.40 6.44 14.21
N PRO A 28 5.76 6.92 15.29
CA PRO A 28 5.27 6.04 16.35
C PRO A 28 4.40 4.91 15.80
N GLY A 29 4.61 3.69 16.30
CA GLY A 29 3.83 2.51 15.89
C GLY A 29 4.36 1.73 14.68
N SER A 30 5.29 2.29 13.90
CA SER A 30 5.95 1.58 12.78
C SER A 30 7.12 0.69 13.21
N GLY A 31 7.75 1.00 14.35
CA GLY A 31 8.95 0.28 14.81
C GLY A 31 10.14 0.49 13.86
N HIS A 32 10.77 -0.60 13.42
CA HIS A 32 11.92 -0.56 12.49
C HIS A 32 11.55 -1.00 11.07
N MET A 33 10.35 -0.68 10.62
CA MET A 33 9.89 -0.97 9.26
C MET A 33 9.14 0.23 8.71
N ARG A 34 8.93 0.23 7.40
CA ARG A 34 8.02 1.16 6.75
C ARG A 34 6.69 0.46 6.50
N ILE A 35 5.58 1.17 6.68
CA ILE A 35 4.25 0.66 6.40
C ILE A 35 3.60 1.56 5.36
N ILE A 36 3.27 1.00 4.19
CA ILE A 36 2.53 1.71 3.14
C ILE A 36 1.07 1.38 3.33
N VAL A 37 0.30 2.34 3.84
CA VAL A 37 -1.11 2.16 4.18
C VAL A 37 -1.96 2.82 3.11
N GLN A 38 -2.96 2.12 2.61
CA GLN A 38 -4.03 2.68 1.80
C GLN A 38 -5.23 2.93 2.69
N ILE A 39 -5.71 4.17 2.71
CA ILE A 39 -6.81 4.62 3.57
C ILE A 39 -7.98 5.20 2.74
N ASP A 40 -9.20 4.90 3.18
CA ASP A 40 -10.43 5.60 2.80
C ASP A 40 -10.89 6.41 4.01
N GLY A 41 -10.46 7.67 4.09
CA GLY A 41 -10.64 8.50 5.28
C GLY A 41 -10.01 7.85 6.52
N ASP A 42 -10.84 7.42 7.47
CA ASP A 42 -10.42 6.82 8.74
C ASP A 42 -10.27 5.28 8.67
N TYR A 43 -10.64 4.65 7.55
CA TYR A 43 -10.57 3.19 7.39
C TYR A 43 -9.34 2.76 6.61
N ILE A 44 -8.63 1.76 7.12
CA ILE A 44 -7.53 1.11 6.39
C ILE A 44 -8.13 0.08 5.44
N VAL A 45 -7.86 0.23 4.14
CA VAL A 45 -8.34 -0.70 3.10
C VAL A 45 -7.26 -1.66 2.63
N ALA A 46 -5.99 -1.27 2.70
CA ALA A 46 -4.86 -2.15 2.45
C ALA A 46 -3.62 -1.68 3.21
N CYS A 47 -2.68 -2.58 3.42
CA CYS A 47 -1.45 -2.32 4.14
C CYS A 47 -0.34 -3.21 3.57
N ASP A 48 0.75 -2.59 3.15
CA ASP A 48 1.94 -3.28 2.66
C ASP A 48 3.13 -2.99 3.60
N PRO A 49 3.54 -3.98 4.43
CA PRO A 49 4.68 -3.83 5.33
C PRO A 49 6.00 -4.03 4.58
N ASP A 50 6.93 -3.11 4.78
CA ASP A 50 8.27 -3.11 4.21
C ASP A 50 9.34 -3.20 5.33
N PRO A 51 9.64 -4.43 5.81
CA PRO A 51 10.62 -4.68 6.86
C PRO A 51 12.05 -4.74 6.33
N GLY A 52 13.03 -4.76 7.24
CA GLY A 52 14.45 -5.00 6.89
C GLY A 52 15.39 -3.83 7.17
N TYR A 53 14.88 -2.71 7.70
CA TYR A 53 15.69 -1.54 8.05
C TYR A 53 16.75 -1.78 9.14
N VAL A 54 16.74 -2.95 9.78
CA VAL A 54 17.72 -3.39 10.78
C VAL A 54 18.44 -4.70 10.41
N HIS A 55 18.20 -5.24 9.21
CA HIS A 55 18.89 -6.45 8.74
C HIS A 55 20.38 -6.13 8.53
N ARG A 56 21.28 -7.04 8.94
CA ARG A 56 22.73 -6.94 8.76
C ARG A 56 23.26 -8.09 7.93
#